data_AF-Q6FS17-F1
#
_entry.id   AF-Q6FS17-F1
#
_cell.length_a   1.000
_cell.length_b   1.000
_cell.length_c   1.000
_cell.angle_alpha   90.00
_cell.angle_beta   90.00
_cell.angle_gamma   90.00
#
_symmetry.space_group_name_H-M   'P 1'
#
loop_
_entity.id
_entity.type
_entity.pdbx_description
1 polymer ?
#
loop_
_entity_poly.entity_id
_entity_poly.type
_entity_poly.pdbx_seq_one_letter_code
_entity_poly.pdbx_strand_id
1 'polypeptide(L)' 'MIKRFQFPVLKTYWPFFAAGAVVYYGVSKAATAMSNSEEFINDPRNPRFHRGEKPL' A
#
# COMPACT_ATOMS: atom_id res chain seq x y z
N MET A 1 -6.34 10.45 34.32
CA MET A 1 -5.75 11.17 33.17
C MET A 1 -4.27 10.83 33.11
N ILE A 2 -3.78 10.24 32.01
CA ILE A 2 -2.36 9.90 31.84
C ILE A 2 -1.62 11.13 31.32
N LYS A 3 -0.48 11.50 31.95
CA LYS A 3 0.35 12.61 31.48
C LYS A 3 1.10 12.19 30.21
N ARG A 4 0.89 12.93 29.11
CA ARG A 4 1.61 12.71 27.83
C ARG A 4 2.94 13.46 27.85
N PHE A 5 4.05 12.73 27.74
CA PHE A 5 5.38 13.30 27.61
C PHE A 5 5.76 13.49 26.13
N GLN A 6 6.46 14.59 25.85
CA GLN A 6 6.88 14.95 24.49
C GLN A 6 8.22 14.29 24.17
N PHE A 7 8.18 13.06 23.64
CA PHE A 7 9.37 12.42 23.07
C PHE A 7 9.56 12.87 21.61
N PRO A 8 10.79 13.14 21.14
CA PRO A 8 11.05 13.59 19.77
C PRO A 8 10.94 12.45 18.73
N VAL A 9 9.76 11.84 18.59
CA VAL A 9 9.46 10.68 17.72
C VAL A 9 9.94 10.94 16.29
N LEU A 10 9.59 12.09 15.71
CA LEU A 10 9.86 12.37 14.31
C LEU A 10 11.37 12.55 14.03
N LYS A 11 12.08 13.29 14.89
CA LYS A 11 13.53 13.51 14.71
C LYS A 11 14.31 12.20 14.78
N THR A 12 13.87 11.26 15.61
CA THR A 12 14.55 9.96 15.78
C THR A 12 14.18 8.96 14.70
N TYR A 13 12.91 8.89 14.29
CA TYR A 13 12.40 7.81 13.43
C TYR A 13 12.10 8.20 11.98
N TRP A 14 12.46 9.40 11.55
CA TRP A 14 12.26 9.83 10.16
C TRP A 14 12.77 8.86 9.08
N PRO A 15 13.92 8.16 9.19
CA PRO A 15 14.35 7.26 8.11
C PRO A 15 13.43 6.05 7.98
N PHE A 16 12.80 5.59 9.06
CA PHE A 16 11.82 4.49 9.00
C PHE A 16 10.52 4.92 8.34
N PHE A 17 10.04 6.13 8.63
CA PHE A 17 8.88 6.68 7.93
C PHE A 17 9.15 6.89 6.44
N ALA A 18 10.33 7.40 6.10
CA ALA A 18 10.75 7.57 4.71
C ALA A 18 10.86 6.22 3.98
N ALA A 19 11.53 5.24 4.57
CA ALA A 19 11.63 3.89 4.02
C ALA A 19 10.24 3.23 3.86
N GLY A 20 9.36 3.39 4.86
CA GLY A 20 7.98 2.91 4.79
C GLY A 20 7.22 3.51 3.61
N ALA A 21 7.37 4.80 3.35
CA ALA A 21 6.74 5.46 2.20
C ALA A 21 7.30 4.94 0.86
N VAL A 22 8.61 4.73 0.76
CA VAL A 22 9.25 4.19 -0.46
C VAL A 22 8.77 2.76 -0.73
N VAL A 23 8.79 1.89 0.28
CA VAL A 23 8.30 0.51 0.15
C VAL A 23 6.82 0.49 -0.19
N TYR A 24 6.01 1.31 0.47
CA TYR A 24 4.59 1.43 0.17
C TYR A 24 4.33 1.76 -1.31
N TYR A 25 5.05 2.75 -1.85
CA TYR A 25 4.92 3.13 -3.25
C TYR A 25 5.37 2.00 -4.19
N GLY A 26 6.51 1.37 -3.91
CA GLY A 26 7.04 0.25 -4.71
C GLY A 26 6.08 -0.94 -4.73
N VAL A 27 5.59 -1.37 -3.57
CA VAL A 27 4.65 -2.49 -3.44
C VAL A 27 3.31 -2.16 -4.08
N SER A 28 2.81 -0.92 -3.96
CA SER A 28 1.57 -0.50 -4.61
C SER A 28 1.64 -0.66 -6.14
N LYS A 29 2.74 -0.22 -6.75
CA LYS A 29 2.97 -0.38 -8.20
C LYS A 29 3.13 -1.84 -8.59
N ALA A 30 3.94 -2.61 -7.85
CA ALA A 30 4.14 -4.03 -8.11
C ALA A 30 2.83 -4.82 -8.01
N ALA A 31 2.04 -4.61 -6.95
CA ALA A 31 0.75 -5.27 -6.76
C ALA A 31 -0.23 -4.95 -7.90
N THR A 32 -0.29 -3.69 -8.34
CA THR A 32 -1.13 -3.30 -9.49
C THR A 32 -0.71 -4.04 -10.76
N ALA A 33 0.59 -4.15 -11.04
CA ALA A 33 1.08 -4.88 -12.20
C ALA A 33 0.76 -6.39 -12.11
N MET A 34 1.04 -7.02 -10.97
CA MET A 34 0.79 -8.45 -10.74
C MET A 34 -0.70 -8.80 -10.81
N SER A 35 -1.59 -7.91 -10.35
CA SER A 35 -3.04 -8.14 -10.41
C SER A 35 -3.61 -8.19 -11.84
N ASN A 36 -2.84 -7.72 -12.83
CA ASN A 36 -3.22 -7.76 -14.24
C ASN A 36 -2.48 -8.86 -15.02
N SER A 37 -1.83 -9.81 -14.34
CA SER A 37 -1.25 -10.99 -15.00
C SER A 37 -2.34 -11.93 -15.50
N GLU A 38 -2.02 -12.77 -16.48
CA GLU A 38 -2.97 -13.73 -17.10
C GLU A 38 -3.68 -14.62 -16.07
N GLU A 39 -2.99 -15.01 -14.99
CA GLU A 39 -3.54 -15.84 -13.91
C GLU A 39 -4.61 -15.10 -13.09
N PHE A 40 -4.38 -13.82 -12.77
CA PHE A 40 -5.20 -13.08 -11.79
C PHE A 40 -6.11 -12.02 -12.40
N ILE A 41 -6.03 -11.82 -13.72
CA ILE A 41 -6.79 -10.79 -14.42
C ILE A 41 -8.30 -11.00 -14.32
N ASN A 42 -8.74 -12.26 -14.25
CA ASN A 42 -10.15 -12.65 -14.19
C ASN A 42 -10.58 -13.18 -12.81
N ASP A 43 -9.75 -13.04 -11.77
CA ASP A 43 -10.16 -13.36 -10.40
C ASP A 43 -11.25 -12.37 -9.94
N PRO A 44 -12.47 -12.83 -9.57
CA PRO A 44 -13.58 -11.96 -9.17
C PRO A 44 -13.27 -11.03 -7.99
N ARG A 45 -12.20 -11.30 -7.22
CA ARG A 45 -11.73 -10.47 -6.11
C ARG A 45 -10.85 -9.31 -6.57
N ASN A 46 -10.48 -9.25 -7.84
CA ASN A 46 -9.68 -8.15 -8.37
C ASN A 46 -10.43 -6.82 -8.17
N PRO A 47 -9.82 -5.83 -7.46
CA PRO A 47 -10.48 -4.55 -7.16
C PRO A 47 -10.96 -3.78 -8.39
N ARG A 48 -10.43 -4.12 -9.58
CA ARG A 48 -10.92 -3.64 -10.87
C ARG A 48 -12.43 -3.80 -11.05
N PHE A 49 -12.99 -4.93 -10.62
CA PHE A 49 -14.42 -5.21 -10.79
C PHE A 49 -15.30 -4.37 -9.86
N HIS A 50 -14.78 -3.90 -8.73
CA HIS A 50 -15.47 -2.91 -7.89
C HIS A 50 -15.60 -1.54 -8.56
N ARG A 51 -14.76 -1.25 -9.57
CA ARG A 51 -14.86 -0.02 -10.37
C ARG A 51 -15.78 -0.16 -11.59
N GLY A 52 -16.45 -1.30 -11.75
CA GLY A 52 -17.38 -1.57 -12.87
C GLY A 52 -16.70 -2.03 -14.17
N GLU A 53 -15.39 -2.28 -14.14
CA GLU A 53 -14.67 -2.87 -15.26
C GLU A 53 -15.09 -4.35 -15.42
N LYS A 54 -15.02 -4.90 -16.63
CA LYS A 54 -15.50 -6.25 -16.95
C LYS A 54 -14.33 -7.25 -17.03
N PRO A 55 -14.57 -8.56 -16.86
CA PRO A 55 -13.57 -9.58 -17.15
C PRO A 55 -13.06 -9.44 -18.59
N LEU A 56 -11.78 -9.75 -18.78
CA LEU A 56 -11.13 -9.74 -20.09
C LEU A 56 -11.30 -11.09 -20.77
#